data_AF-A0A9X8DS04-F1
#
_entry.id   AF-A0A9X8DS04-F1
#
_cell.length_a   1.000
_cell.length_b   1.000
_cell.length_c   1.000
_cell.angle_alpha   90.00
_cell.angle_beta   90.00
_cell.angle_gamma   90.00
#
_symmetry.space_group_name_H-M   'P 1'
#
loop_
_entity.id
_entity.type
_entity.pdbx_description
1 polymer ?
#
loop_
_entity_poly.entity_id
_entity_poly.type
_entity_poly.pdbx_seq_one_letter_code
_entity_poly.pdbx_strand_id
1 'polypeptide(L)'
;HAKVKLPLALYESELHVVNNAPTMLFVKTPFKVTTTESEGIALDHISKVAPTNATAQSSLHGSLGSLRDATHMLDKQLGVLRRFLEATKNGTLE
;
A
#
# COMPACT_ATOMS: atom_id res chain seq x y z
N HIS A 1 -13.94 -4.40 -3.25
CA HIS A 1 -13.16 -3.87 -2.12
C HIS A 1 -12.42 -2.63 -2.57
N ALA A 2 -12.86 -1.45 -2.12
CA ALA A 2 -12.19 -0.19 -2.39
C ALA A 2 -10.75 -0.25 -1.82
N LYS A 3 -9.74 0.09 -2.62
CA LYS A 3 -8.38 0.33 -2.10
C LYS A 3 -8.50 1.44 -1.07
N VAL A 4 -8.41 1.11 0.21
CA VAL A 4 -8.30 2.10 1.29
C VAL A 4 -6.97 2.81 1.05
N LYS A 5 -7.02 3.99 0.45
CA LYS A 5 -5.84 4.88 0.39
C LYS A 5 -5.56 5.28 1.83
N LEU A 6 -4.30 5.20 2.26
CA LEU A 6 -3.91 5.70 3.58
C LEU A 6 -4.38 7.16 3.69
N PRO A 7 -5.03 7.56 4.80
CA PRO A 7 -5.50 8.94 5.00
C PRO A 7 -4.34 9.86 5.36
N LEU A 8 -3.27 9.83 4.56
CA LEU A 8 -2.04 10.59 4.73
C LEU A 8 -1.82 11.46 3.49
N ALA A 9 -1.41 12.71 3.73
CA ALA A 9 -0.96 13.63 2.69
C ALA A 9 0.34 14.28 3.15
N LEU A 10 1.34 14.28 2.27
CA LEU A 10 2.62 14.94 2.49
C LEU A 10 2.59 16.30 1.80
N TYR A 11 3.15 17.31 2.46
CA TYR A 11 3.27 18.66 1.93
C TYR A 11 4.69 19.18 2.10
N GLU A 12 5.19 19.88 1.11
CA GLU A 12 6.47 20.59 1.14
C GLU A 12 6.23 22.10 1.18
N SER A 13 7.07 22.83 1.91
CA SER A 13 7.01 24.28 2.00
C SER A 13 7.77 24.91 0.84
N GLU A 14 7.08 25.68 0.01
CA GLU A 14 7.67 26.44 -1.08
C GLU A 14 7.50 27.93 -0.82
N LEU A 15 8.52 28.74 -1.12
CA LEU A 15 8.44 30.19 -1.04
C LEU A 15 8.18 30.76 -2.43
N HIS A 16 6.98 31.34 -2.64
CA HIS A 16 6.61 31.99 -3.90
C HIS A 16 6.34 33.47 -3.68
N VAL A 17 6.66 34.30 -4.68
CA VAL A 17 6.24 35.70 -4.68
C VAL A 17 4.85 35.78 -5.31
N VAL A 18 3.84 36.11 -4.50
CA VAL A 18 2.46 36.30 -4.95
C VAL A 18 2.11 37.75 -4.69
N ASN A 19 1.64 38.48 -5.70
CA ASN A 19 1.34 39.92 -5.60
C ASN A 19 2.51 40.76 -5.04
N ASN A 20 3.74 40.51 -5.52
CA ASN A 20 4.95 41.19 -5.09
C ASN A 20 5.36 40.96 -3.61
N ALA A 21 4.71 40.03 -2.89
CA ALA A 21 5.05 39.67 -1.52
C ALA A 21 5.52 38.19 -1.43
N PRO A 22 6.65 37.91 -0.74
CA PRO A 22 7.08 36.54 -0.50
C PRO A 22 6.09 35.82 0.43
N THR A 23 5.52 34.73 -0.06
CA THR A 23 4.48 33.94 0.60
C THR A 23 4.92 32.49 0.67
N MET A 24 4.84 31.89 1.86
CA MET A 24 5.10 30.47 2.05
C MET A 24 3.83 29.67 1.75
N LEU A 25 3.94 28.68 0.87
CA LEU A 25 2.85 27.82 0.43
C LEU A 25 3.19 26.37 0.75
N PHE A 26 2.16 25.56 0.97
CA PHE A 26 2.31 24.11 1.14
C PHE A 26 1.80 23.39 -0.10
N VAL A 27 2.70 22.70 -0.79
CA VAL A 27 2.39 21.96 -2.01
C VAL A 27 2.34 20.48 -1.69
N LYS A 28 1.28 19.81 -2.14
CA LYS A 28 1.09 18.37 -1.89
C LYS A 28 2.12 17.57 -2.70
N THR A 29 2.91 16.73 -2.04
CA THR A 29 3.94 15.93 -2.69
C THR A 29 3.63 14.44 -2.67
N PRO A 30 4.01 13.70 -3.74
CA PRO A 30 3.82 12.26 -3.78
C PRO A 30 4.80 11.60 -2.81
N PHE A 31 4.31 10.58 -2.09
CA PHE A 31 5.15 9.76 -1.22
C PHE A 31 5.07 8.29 -1.61
N LYS A 32 6.15 7.56 -1.31
CA LYS A 32 6.21 6.10 -1.46
C LYS A 32 6.47 5.50 -0.09
N VAL A 33 5.65 4.54 0.32
CA VAL A 33 5.94 3.72 1.49
C VAL A 33 6.98 2.69 1.08
N THR A 34 8.15 2.73 1.71
CA THR A 34 9.23 1.75 1.52
C THR A 34 9.46 1.04 2.83
N THR A 35 9.60 -0.28 2.76
CA THR A 35 9.78 -1.14 3.93
C THR A 35 10.95 -2.08 3.64
N THR A 36 11.82 -2.29 4.62
CA THR A 36 12.91 -3.28 4.51
C THR A 36 12.36 -4.71 4.73
N GLU A 37 13.08 -5.75 4.29
CA GLU A 37 12.60 -7.13 4.50
C GLU A 37 12.38 -7.46 5.98
N SER A 38 13.34 -7.10 6.84
CA SER A 38 13.25 -7.30 8.28
C SER A 38 12.05 -6.58 8.91
N GLU A 39 11.78 -5.35 8.47
CA GLU A 39 10.61 -4.58 8.89
C GLU A 39 9.31 -5.21 8.37
N GLY A 40 9.30 -5.72 7.14
CA GLY A 40 8.16 -6.43 6.56
C GLY A 40 7.76 -7.67 7.36
N ILE A 41 8.74 -8.46 7.80
CA ILE A 41 8.51 -9.63 8.66
C ILE A 41 7.95 -9.21 10.03
N ALA A 42 8.51 -8.16 10.63
CA ALA A 42 8.02 -7.64 11.91
C ALA A 42 6.58 -7.11 11.79
N LEU A 43 6.27 -6.37 10.73
CA LEU A 43 4.93 -5.86 10.45
C LEU A 43 3.92 -6.99 10.19
N ASP A 44 4.32 -8.03 9.46
CA ASP A 44 3.49 -9.22 9.25
C ASP A 44 3.12 -9.86 10.59
N HIS A 45 4.10 -10.04 11.47
CA HIS A 45 3.87 -10.57 12.81
C HIS A 45 2.89 -9.70 13.61
N ILE A 46 3.13 -8.38 13.70
CA ILE A 46 2.26 -7.43 14.41
C ILE A 46 0.84 -7.44 13.84
N SER A 47 0.69 -7.50 12.51
CA SER A 47 -0.61 -7.51 11.84
C SER A 47 -1.43 -8.77 12.12
N LYS A 48 -0.74 -9.90 12.40
CA LYS A 48 -1.33 -11.21 12.68
C LYS A 48 -1.54 -11.46 14.16
N VAL A 49 -0.94 -10.68 15.06
CA VAL A 49 -1.21 -10.69 16.50
C VAL A 49 -2.57 -10.03 16.77
N ALA A 50 -3.65 -10.62 16.25
CA ALA A 50 -4.95 -10.55 16.89
C ALA A 50 -4.89 -11.40 18.18
N PRO A 51 -5.75 -11.20 19.19
CA PRO A 51 -5.74 -11.99 20.42
C PRO A 51 -6.23 -13.42 20.12
N THR A 52 -5.39 -14.21 19.48
CA THR A 52 -5.62 -15.63 19.23
C THR A 52 -4.83 -16.41 20.27
N ASN A 53 -5.53 -17.20 21.08
CA ASN A 53 -4.98 -18.11 22.08
C ASN A 53 -3.73 -18.82 21.55
N ALA A 54 -2.56 -18.34 22.00
CA ALA A 54 -1.24 -18.66 21.44
C ALA A 54 -0.75 -20.10 21.74
N THR A 55 -1.60 -20.96 22.28
CA THR A 55 -1.18 -22.26 22.83
C THR A 55 -1.27 -23.44 21.87
N ALA A 56 -1.76 -23.27 20.62
CA ALA A 56 -1.98 -24.42 19.71
C ALA A 56 -1.61 -24.20 18.22
N GLN A 57 -0.85 -23.15 17.87
CA GLN A 57 -0.49 -22.91 16.47
C GLN A 57 0.89 -23.51 16.16
N SER A 58 0.92 -24.50 15.27
CA SER A 58 2.16 -25.09 14.74
C SER A 58 2.96 -24.03 13.97
N SER A 59 4.29 -24.05 14.08
CA SER A 59 5.20 -23.17 13.32
C SER A 59 5.00 -23.26 11.80
N LEU A 60 4.51 -24.41 11.31
CA LEU A 60 4.14 -24.61 9.91
C LEU A 60 2.95 -23.75 9.47
N HIS A 61 2.01 -23.45 10.38
CA HIS A 61 0.81 -22.67 10.07
C HIS A 61 1.14 -21.24 9.64
N GLY A 62 2.15 -20.62 10.28
CA GLY A 62 2.62 -19.27 9.92
C GLY A 62 3.25 -19.22 8.53
N SER A 63 4.08 -20.22 8.17
CA SER A 63 4.76 -20.29 6.87
C SER A 63 3.79 -20.59 5.72
N LEU A 64 2.84 -21.52 5.90
CA LEU A 64 1.81 -21.77 4.89
C LEU A 64 0.83 -20.59 4.74
N GLY A 65 0.56 -19.88 5.84
CA GLY A 65 -0.23 -18.65 5.83
C GLY A 65 0.41 -17.56 4.97
N SER A 66 1.71 -17.28 5.14
CA SER A 66 2.41 -16.27 4.33
C SER A 66 2.47 -16.62 2.84
N LEU A 67 2.67 -17.90 2.49
CA LEU A 67 2.63 -18.36 1.10
C LEU A 67 1.23 -18.22 0.47
N ARG A 68 0.17 -18.52 1.24
CA ARG A 68 -1.21 -18.32 0.80
C ARG A 68 -1.50 -16.84 0.57
N ASP A 69 -1.05 -15.97 1.47
CA ASP A 69 -1.25 -14.53 1.37
C ASP A 69 -0.51 -13.96 0.15
N ALA A 70 0.73 -14.39 -0.09
CA ALA A 70 1.51 -14.03 -1.28
C ALA A 70 0.81 -14.46 -2.58
N THR A 71 0.30 -15.70 -2.62
CA THR A 71 -0.45 -16.22 -3.77
C THR A 71 -1.71 -15.38 -4.04
N HIS A 72 -2.46 -15.05 -2.99
CA HIS A 72 -3.66 -14.22 -3.12
C HIS A 72 -3.34 -12.78 -3.52
N MET A 73 -2.18 -12.24 -3.12
CA MET A 73 -1.72 -10.93 -3.56
C MET A 73 -1.40 -10.92 -5.07
N LEU A 74 -0.73 -11.96 -5.57
CA LEU A 74 -0.45 -12.12 -7.01
C LEU A 74 -1.73 -12.23 -7.83
N ASP A 75 -2.71 -13.03 -7.38
CA ASP A 75 -4.01 -13.15 -8.04
C ASP A 75 -4.72 -11.77 -8.17
N LYS A 76 -4.70 -10.98 -7.10
CA LYS A 76 -5.24 -9.61 -7.13
C LYS A 76 -4.50 -8.71 -8.12
N GLN A 77 -3.17 -8.80 -8.18
CA GLN A 77 -2.37 -8.02 -9.14
C GLN A 77 -2.69 -8.42 -10.59
N LEU A 78 -2.81 -9.72 -10.87
CA LEU A 78 -3.21 -10.22 -12.18
C LEU A 78 -4.63 -9.77 -12.55
N GLY A 79 -5.56 -9.74 -11.59
CA GLY A 79 -6.90 -9.22 -11.78
C GLY A 79 -6.93 -7.73 -12.18
N VAL A 80 -6.04 -6.90 -11.63
CA VAL A 80 -5.88 -5.49 -12.04
C VAL A 80 -5.34 -5.40 -13.47
N LEU A 81 -4.30 -6.19 -13.79
CA LEU A 81 -3.70 -6.21 -15.13
C LEU A 81 -4.71 -6.65 -16.20
N ARG A 82 -5.50 -7.70 -15.93
CA ARG A 82 -6.55 -8.16 -16.84
C ARG A 82 -7.57 -7.06 -17.12
N ARG A 83 -8.06 -6.38 -16.07
CA ARG A 83 -9.03 -5.27 -16.22
C ARG A 83 -8.45 -4.12 -17.04
N PHE A 84 -7.17 -3.81 -16.85
CA PHE A 84 -6.48 -2.81 -17.66
C PHE A 84 -6.46 -3.22 -19.14
N LEU A 85 -6.07 -4.46 -19.45
CA LEU A 85 -6.03 -4.97 -20.83
C LEU A 85 -7.43 -5.00 -21.49
N GLU A 86 -8.46 -5.39 -20.75
CA GLU A 86 -9.86 -5.34 -21.21
C GLU A 86 -10.29 -3.90 -21.50
N ALA A 87 -9.97 -2.95 -20.62
CA ALA A 87 -10.24 -1.53 -20.85
C ALA A 87 -9.47 -0.96 -22.05
N THR A 88 -8.22 -1.40 -22.28
CA THR A 88 -7.43 -1.03 -23.48
C THR A 88 -8.13 -1.54 -24.74
N LYS A 89 -8.51 -2.82 -24.75
CA LYS A 89 -9.17 -3.44 -25.90
C LYS A 89 -10.50 -2.76 -26.23
N ASN A 90 -11.24 -2.34 -25.21
CA ASN A 90 -12.54 -1.69 -25.35
C ASN A 90 -12.45 -0.17 -25.55
N GLY A 91 -11.24 0.40 -25.64
CA GLY A 91 -11.03 1.84 -25.84
C GLY A 91 -11.52 2.72 -24.69
N THR A 92 -11.65 2.17 -23.48
CA THR A 92 -12.21 2.86 -22.30
C THR A 92 -11.12 3.33 -21.32
N LEU A 93 -9.86 3.26 -21.72
CA LEU A 93 -8.75 3.86 -20.98
C LEU A 93 -8.72 5.36 -21.28
N GLU A 94 -9.22 6.16 -20.35
CA GLU A 94 -8.91 7.60 -20.23
C GLU A 94 -7.67 7.78 -19.33
#